data_AF-A0A9J6FUG6-F1
#
_entry.id   AF-A0A9J6FUG6-F1
#
_cell.length_a   1.000
_cell.length_b   1.000
_cell.length_c   1.000
_cell.angle_alpha   90.00
_cell.angle_beta   90.00
_cell.angle_gamma   90.00
#
_symmetry.space_group_name_H-M   'P 1'
#
loop_
_entity.id
_entity.type
_entity.pdbx_description
1 polymer ?
#
loop_
_entity_poly.entity_id
_entity_poly.type
_entity_poly.pdbx_seq_one_letter_code
_entity_poly.pdbx_strand_id
1 'polypeptide(L)'
;MAARGTKLVLAPTVSPLLSLFNTMIKVDYTVALDSTNALTSGELPEAVRTAIWDSTSVTANGLPEADLVVAHDFSASDSPFEDFVKQLCCHCKQRGFILLAYRTALTTAEELLSTVGEVPFRAHSYETLKAKFASHGFSVVAFKSNNISSLVLLRRSPMDVERAQHEVVRVQKASFGWVEDLKKKLAEYESDSAARKIWLLAEDSGVSGVVGLTNCLRVEIPGCQIRYVPKHVRYRNGTLWCTAKGLLGIATLAL
;
A
#
# COMPACT_ATOMS: atom_id res chain seq x y z
N MET A 1 -29.02 -4.64 -24.11
CA MET A 1 -28.93 -5.60 -22.98
C MET A 1 -27.65 -5.29 -22.22
N ALA A 2 -27.72 -4.47 -21.17
CA ALA A 2 -26.55 -4.11 -20.37
C ALA A 2 -26.13 -5.33 -19.53
N ALA A 3 -24.90 -5.79 -19.74
CA ALA A 3 -24.30 -6.77 -18.85
C ALA A 3 -24.18 -6.14 -17.47
N ARG A 4 -24.97 -6.62 -16.50
CA ARG A 4 -24.73 -6.34 -15.08
C ARG A 4 -23.32 -6.85 -14.77
N GLY A 5 -22.34 -5.94 -14.76
CA GLY A 5 -21.04 -6.21 -14.19
C GLY A 5 -21.25 -6.70 -12.76
N THR A 6 -20.76 -7.90 -12.47
CA THR A 6 -20.78 -8.44 -11.11
C THR A 6 -20.09 -7.43 -10.20
N LYS A 7 -20.87 -6.85 -9.29
CA LYS A 7 -20.40 -5.89 -8.29
C LYS A 7 -19.46 -6.63 -7.37
N LEU A 8 -18.15 -6.57 -7.65
CA LEU A 8 -17.16 -7.25 -6.84
C LEU A 8 -16.96 -6.44 -5.55
N VAL A 9 -17.82 -6.68 -4.58
CA VAL A 9 -17.67 -6.09 -3.25
C VAL A 9 -16.49 -6.81 -2.60
N LEU A 10 -15.36 -6.10 -2.41
CA LEU A 10 -14.17 -6.66 -1.76
C LEU A 10 -14.40 -6.94 -0.27
N ALA A 11 -15.37 -6.27 0.35
CA ALA A 11 -15.69 -6.34 1.77
C ALA A 11 -15.97 -7.77 2.31
N PRO A 12 -16.85 -8.59 1.70
CA PRO A 12 -17.10 -9.96 2.15
C PRO A 12 -15.87 -10.88 2.05
N THR A 13 -14.85 -10.54 1.25
CA THR A 13 -13.61 -11.33 1.15
C THR A 13 -12.55 -10.88 2.17
N VAL A 14 -12.49 -9.58 2.44
CA VAL A 14 -11.47 -8.99 3.31
C VAL A 14 -11.75 -9.26 4.80
N SER A 15 -13.00 -9.14 5.26
CA SER A 15 -13.34 -9.33 6.68
C SER A 15 -13.03 -10.75 7.21
N PRO A 16 -13.42 -11.85 6.51
CA PRO A 16 -13.05 -13.20 6.93
C PRO A 16 -11.54 -13.45 6.93
N LEU A 17 -10.82 -12.91 5.93
CA LEU A 17 -9.36 -13.02 5.86
C LEU A 17 -8.69 -12.35 7.05
N LEU A 18 -9.10 -11.14 7.39
CA LEU A 18 -8.56 -10.42 8.55
C LEU A 18 -8.82 -11.16 9.87
N SER A 19 -9.97 -11.83 9.98
CA SER A 19 -10.33 -12.65 11.14
C SER A 19 -9.46 -13.91 11.28
N LEU A 20 -8.98 -14.46 10.17
CA LEU A 20 -8.10 -15.64 10.15
C LEU A 20 -6.65 -15.30 10.55
N PHE A 21 -6.22 -14.08 10.26
CA PHE A 21 -4.96 -13.59 10.79
C PHE A 21 -5.17 -13.26 12.27
N ASN A 22 -4.73 -14.15 13.17
CA ASN A 22 -4.73 -13.96 14.63
C ASN A 22 -3.78 -12.83 15.11
N THR A 23 -3.65 -11.80 14.29
CA THR A 23 -2.97 -10.55 14.50
C THR A 23 -3.99 -9.58 15.10
N MET A 24 -3.63 -8.87 16.17
CA MET A 24 -4.45 -7.83 16.82
C MET A 24 -4.67 -6.59 15.91
N ILE A 25 -5.02 -6.78 14.65
CA ILE A 25 -5.25 -5.70 13.68
C ILE A 25 -6.69 -5.21 13.87
N LYS A 26 -6.83 -4.03 14.47
CA LYS A 26 -8.10 -3.31 14.48
C LYS A 26 -8.29 -2.68 13.10
N VAL A 27 -9.24 -3.17 12.33
CA VAL A 27 -9.55 -2.64 11.01
C VAL A 27 -10.84 -1.82 11.09
N ASP A 28 -10.71 -0.54 10.76
CA ASP A 28 -11.86 0.34 10.48
C ASP A 28 -12.04 0.38 8.96
N TYR A 29 -13.05 -0.34 8.46
CA TYR A 29 -13.26 -0.53 7.03
C TYR A 29 -14.52 0.18 6.57
N THR A 30 -14.34 1.11 5.63
CA THR A 30 -15.43 1.87 5.01
C THR A 30 -15.49 1.56 3.52
N VAL A 31 -16.67 1.17 3.03
CA VAL A 31 -16.95 0.96 1.61
C VAL A 31 -17.61 2.22 1.06
N ALA A 32 -16.91 2.86 0.12
CA ALA A 32 -17.39 4.01 -0.62
C ALA A 32 -18.15 3.54 -1.87
N LEU A 33 -19.41 3.96 -2.04
CA LEU A 33 -20.28 3.58 -3.16
C LEU A 33 -20.86 4.81 -3.84
N ASP A 34 -20.96 4.78 -5.16
CA ASP A 34 -21.76 5.78 -5.88
C ASP A 34 -23.24 5.66 -5.47
N SER A 35 -23.90 6.80 -5.36
CA SER A 35 -25.34 6.99 -5.12
C SER A 35 -26.24 6.13 -6.03
N THR A 36 -25.78 5.84 -7.25
CA THR A 36 -26.46 4.98 -8.23
C THR A 36 -26.27 3.48 -7.97
N ASN A 37 -25.23 3.12 -7.20
CA ASN A 37 -24.81 1.77 -6.87
C ASN A 37 -25.09 1.46 -5.39
N ALA A 38 -26.31 1.69 -4.92
CA ALA A 38 -26.74 1.24 -3.60
C ALA A 38 -26.56 -0.29 -3.47
N LEU A 39 -25.90 -0.76 -2.40
CA LEU A 39 -25.90 -2.18 -2.03
C LEU A 39 -27.23 -2.52 -1.38
N THR A 40 -27.71 -3.75 -1.60
CA THR A 40 -28.96 -4.19 -0.96
C THR A 40 -28.63 -4.65 0.46
N SER A 41 -29.51 -4.39 1.41
CA SER A 41 -29.34 -4.78 2.82
C SER A 41 -29.02 -6.28 2.94
N GLY A 42 -27.82 -6.63 3.40
CA GLY A 42 -27.38 -8.03 3.60
C GLY A 42 -26.12 -8.46 2.83
N GLU A 43 -25.58 -7.65 1.91
CA GLU A 43 -24.35 -7.97 1.16
C GLU A 43 -23.05 -7.67 1.92
N LEU A 44 -23.14 -6.95 3.05
CA LEU A 44 -22.00 -6.51 3.84
C LEU A 44 -22.06 -7.05 5.28
N PRO A 45 -20.93 -7.46 5.87
CA PRO A 45 -20.85 -7.78 7.29
C PRO A 45 -21.23 -6.56 8.16
N GLU A 46 -21.85 -6.78 9.32
CA GLU A 46 -22.29 -5.72 10.25
C GLU A 46 -21.16 -4.78 10.71
N ALA A 47 -19.92 -5.25 10.70
CA ALA A 47 -18.73 -4.48 11.11
C ALA A 47 -18.23 -3.47 10.05
N VAL A 48 -18.82 -3.44 8.85
CA VAL A 48 -18.37 -2.61 7.73
C VAL A 48 -19.22 -1.35 7.62
N ARG A 49 -18.57 -0.18 7.61
CA ARG A 49 -19.26 1.10 7.37
C ARG A 49 -19.46 1.33 5.88
N THR A 50 -20.54 2.01 5.52
CA THR A 50 -20.80 2.42 4.14
C THR A 50 -20.84 3.94 4.07
N ALA A 51 -20.32 4.49 2.98
CA ALA A 51 -20.34 5.91 2.69
C ALA A 51 -20.72 6.13 1.22
N ILE A 52 -21.51 7.16 0.96
CA ILE A 52 -21.84 7.57 -0.39
C ILE A 52 -20.67 8.38 -0.93
N TRP A 53 -20.11 7.97 -2.06
CA TRP A 53 -18.98 8.60 -2.71
C TRP A 53 -19.27 8.76 -4.20
N ASP A 54 -19.38 10.01 -4.62
CA ASP A 54 -19.41 10.38 -6.02
C ASP A 54 -17.99 10.66 -6.52
N SER A 55 -17.55 9.90 -7.53
CA SER A 55 -16.24 10.02 -8.18
C SER A 55 -16.09 11.27 -9.06
N THR A 56 -17.18 12.01 -9.29
CA THR A 56 -17.20 13.22 -10.13
C THR A 56 -17.20 14.52 -9.31
N SER A 57 -17.61 14.48 -8.04
CA SER A 57 -17.54 15.61 -7.12
C SER A 57 -16.15 15.76 -6.50
N VAL A 58 -15.44 16.83 -6.84
CA VAL A 58 -14.12 17.18 -6.25
C VAL A 58 -14.26 17.60 -4.77
N THR A 59 -15.47 17.96 -4.34
CA THR A 59 -15.78 18.31 -2.95
C THR A 59 -15.84 17.06 -2.09
N ALA A 60 -15.02 17.03 -1.02
CA ALA A 60 -14.86 15.91 -0.10
C ALA A 60 -16.22 15.39 0.39
N ASN A 61 -16.68 14.29 -0.20
CA ASN A 61 -17.92 13.61 0.16
C ASN A 61 -17.76 12.86 1.49
N GLY A 62 -17.57 13.56 2.61
CA GLY A 62 -17.65 13.02 3.98
C GLY A 62 -16.74 11.82 4.33
N LEU A 63 -15.88 11.37 3.41
CA LEU A 63 -15.03 10.20 3.61
C LEU A 63 -13.87 10.56 4.54
N PRO A 64 -13.66 9.79 5.62
CA PRO A 64 -12.55 10.02 6.52
C PRO A 64 -11.22 9.79 5.79
N GLU A 65 -10.16 10.43 6.28
CA GLU A 65 -8.82 10.07 5.84
C GLU A 65 -8.51 8.61 6.25
N ALA A 66 -7.87 7.87 5.36
CA ALA A 66 -7.57 6.45 5.53
C ALA A 66 -6.06 6.18 5.50
N ASP A 67 -5.63 5.20 6.28
CA ASP A 67 -4.25 4.68 6.27
C ASP A 67 -3.96 3.82 5.02
N LEU A 68 -5.01 3.19 4.48
CA LEU A 68 -4.98 2.42 3.23
C LEU A 68 -6.25 2.71 2.42
N VAL A 69 -6.07 3.19 1.19
CA VAL A 69 -7.14 3.34 0.20
C VAL A 69 -7.02 2.22 -0.82
N VAL A 70 -8.11 1.48 -1.07
CA VAL A 70 -8.14 0.39 -2.05
C VAL A 70 -9.10 0.77 -3.17
N ALA A 71 -8.61 0.73 -4.41
CA ALA A 71 -9.42 0.98 -5.59
C ALA A 71 -9.19 -0.10 -6.64
N HIS A 72 -10.26 -0.48 -7.33
CA HIS A 72 -10.25 -1.52 -8.34
C HIS A 72 -10.99 -1.03 -9.59
N ASP A 73 -10.37 -1.25 -10.75
CA ASP A 73 -10.96 -1.13 -12.09
C ASP A 73 -11.73 0.18 -12.30
N PHE A 74 -10.97 1.27 -12.36
CA PHE A 74 -11.55 2.58 -12.65
C PHE A 74 -11.88 2.67 -14.15
N SER A 75 -13.07 2.21 -14.49
CA SER A 75 -13.69 2.46 -15.78
C SER A 75 -14.53 3.74 -15.69
N ALA A 76 -13.93 4.85 -15.25
CA ALA A 76 -14.67 6.11 -15.16
C ALA A 76 -14.95 6.61 -16.59
N SER A 77 -16.17 6.34 -17.05
CA SER A 77 -16.73 6.82 -18.33
C SER A 77 -16.73 8.35 -18.40
N ASP A 78 -16.96 9.01 -17.26
CA ASP A 78 -17.38 10.42 -17.26
C ASP A 78 -16.39 11.40 -16.61
N SER A 79 -15.46 10.94 -15.75
CA SER A 79 -14.44 11.81 -15.16
C SER A 79 -13.04 11.58 -15.77
N PRO A 80 -12.23 12.65 -15.94
CA PRO A 80 -10.86 12.51 -16.38
C PRO A 80 -10.05 11.79 -15.29
N PHE A 81 -9.13 10.91 -15.70
CA PHE A 81 -8.28 10.12 -14.80
C PHE A 81 -7.55 10.96 -13.74
N GLU A 82 -7.27 12.24 -14.03
CA GLU A 82 -6.65 13.16 -13.06
C GLU A 82 -7.53 13.41 -11.83
N ASP A 83 -8.84 13.59 -12.01
CA ASP A 83 -9.75 13.89 -10.90
C ASP A 83 -9.85 12.68 -9.96
N PHE A 84 -9.90 11.49 -10.54
CA PHE A 84 -9.85 10.24 -9.78
C PHE A 84 -8.55 10.10 -8.97
N VAL A 85 -7.39 10.34 -9.58
CA VAL A 85 -6.09 10.31 -8.87
C VAL A 85 -6.09 11.32 -7.74
N LYS A 86 -6.55 12.55 -8.01
CA LYS A 86 -6.62 13.62 -7.01
C LYS A 86 -7.51 13.24 -5.83
N GLN A 87 -8.68 12.65 -6.08
CA GLN A 87 -9.57 12.18 -5.03
C GLN A 87 -8.93 11.10 -4.15
N LEU A 88 -8.33 10.07 -4.74
CA LEU A 88 -7.64 9.02 -3.98
C LEU A 88 -6.50 9.61 -3.12
N CYS A 89 -5.74 10.54 -3.67
CA CYS A 89 -4.67 11.23 -2.98
C CYS A 89 -5.17 12.07 -1.80
N CYS A 90 -6.33 12.74 -1.92
CA CYS A 90 -6.94 13.51 -0.86
C CYS A 90 -7.39 12.66 0.34
N HIS A 91 -7.87 11.44 0.10
CA HIS A 91 -8.35 10.55 1.17
C HIS A 91 -7.25 9.73 1.84
N CYS A 92 -6.04 9.68 1.28
CA CYS A 92 -4.93 8.93 1.88
C CYS A 92 -4.17 9.79 2.90
N LYS A 93 -4.07 9.36 4.15
CA LYS A 93 -3.26 10.05 5.19
C LYS A 93 -1.79 10.20 4.79
N GLN A 94 -1.08 11.11 5.46
CA GLN A 94 0.38 11.13 5.40
C GLN A 94 0.94 9.77 5.81
N ARG A 95 1.98 9.30 5.09
CA ARG A 95 2.58 7.96 5.27
C ARG A 95 1.63 6.78 5.00
N GLY A 96 0.41 7.05 4.54
CA GLY A 96 -0.56 6.03 4.13
C GLY A 96 -0.23 5.39 2.79
N PHE A 97 -1.09 4.47 2.38
CA PHE A 97 -0.94 3.67 1.18
C PHE A 97 -2.16 3.74 0.26
N ILE A 98 -1.93 3.61 -1.03
CA ILE A 98 -2.97 3.36 -2.04
C ILE A 98 -2.67 2.03 -2.71
N LEU A 99 -3.61 1.10 -2.68
CA LEU A 99 -3.58 -0.13 -3.44
C LEU A 99 -4.54 -0.02 -4.62
N LEU A 100 -3.99 0.01 -5.83
CA LEU A 100 -4.76 0.25 -7.05
C LEU A 100 -4.61 -0.94 -8.00
N ALA A 101 -5.74 -1.58 -8.32
CA ALA A 101 -5.85 -2.55 -9.39
C ALA A 101 -6.41 -1.84 -10.64
N TYR A 102 -5.70 -1.94 -11.77
CA TYR A 102 -6.07 -1.26 -13.01
C TYR A 102 -5.75 -2.12 -14.25
N ARG A 103 -6.42 -1.79 -15.37
CA ARG A 103 -6.21 -2.44 -16.67
C ARG A 103 -5.00 -1.84 -17.38
N THR A 104 -4.13 -2.71 -17.89
CA THR A 104 -2.97 -2.31 -18.72
C THR A 104 -3.19 -2.57 -20.20
N ALA A 105 -4.14 -3.45 -20.54
CA ALA A 105 -4.55 -3.74 -21.90
C ALA A 105 -6.04 -4.12 -21.90
N LEU A 106 -6.69 -3.94 -23.05
CA LEU A 106 -8.05 -4.39 -23.29
C LEU A 106 -8.02 -5.79 -23.92
N THR A 107 -9.02 -6.59 -23.60
CA THR A 107 -9.30 -7.84 -24.31
C THR A 107 -10.00 -7.54 -25.63
N THR A 108 -9.93 -8.45 -26.60
CA THR A 108 -10.61 -8.29 -27.89
C THR A 108 -12.13 -8.06 -27.74
N ALA A 109 -12.74 -8.66 -26.71
CA ALA A 109 -14.15 -8.42 -26.40
C ALA A 109 -14.39 -6.99 -25.88
N GLU A 110 -13.54 -6.48 -24.99
CA GLU A 110 -13.60 -5.10 -24.48
C GLU A 110 -13.33 -4.08 -25.61
N GLU A 111 -12.38 -4.35 -26.51
CA GLU A 111 -12.11 -3.53 -27.70
C GLU A 111 -13.33 -3.47 -28.64
N LEU A 112 -13.98 -4.60 -28.90
CA LEU A 112 -15.18 -4.68 -29.72
C LEU A 112 -16.34 -3.94 -29.07
N LEU A 113 -16.55 -4.14 -27.77
CA LEU A 113 -17.61 -3.44 -27.03
C LEU A 113 -17.35 -1.93 -26.95
N SER A 114 -16.08 -1.52 -26.91
CA SER A 114 -15.73 -0.10 -26.97
C SER A 114 -16.00 0.52 -28.33
N THR A 115 -15.70 -0.22 -29.39
CA THR A 115 -15.85 0.25 -30.78
C THR A 115 -17.30 0.21 -31.26
N VAL A 116 -18.03 -0.86 -30.94
CA VAL A 116 -19.38 -1.14 -31.49
C VAL A 116 -20.48 -0.75 -30.50
N GLY A 117 -20.24 -0.94 -29.20
CA GLY A 117 -21.21 -0.67 -28.15
C GLY A 117 -21.06 0.69 -27.47
N GLU A 118 -20.10 1.51 -27.91
CA GLU A 118 -19.73 2.80 -27.32
C GLU A 118 -19.47 2.70 -25.79
N VAL A 119 -19.04 1.51 -25.31
CA VAL A 119 -18.74 1.30 -23.89
C VAL A 119 -17.31 1.79 -23.62
N PRO A 120 -17.10 2.82 -22.77
CA PRO A 120 -15.78 3.41 -22.58
C PRO A 120 -14.91 2.53 -21.68
N PHE A 121 -14.11 1.65 -22.29
CA PHE A 121 -13.04 0.94 -21.59
C PHE A 121 -11.73 1.71 -21.70
N ARG A 122 -10.99 1.82 -20.58
CA ARG A 122 -9.70 2.50 -20.55
C ARG A 122 -8.62 1.58 -20.00
N ALA A 123 -7.48 1.57 -20.68
CA ALA A 123 -6.25 0.97 -20.21
C ALA A 123 -5.23 2.07 -19.91
N HIS A 124 -4.46 1.88 -18.85
CA HIS A 124 -3.47 2.84 -18.40
C HIS A 124 -2.09 2.20 -18.39
N SER A 125 -1.09 2.94 -18.88
CA SER A 125 0.30 2.50 -18.78
C SER A 125 0.83 2.69 -17.36
N TYR A 126 1.76 1.83 -16.95
CA TYR A 126 2.45 1.96 -15.67
C TYR A 126 3.13 3.33 -15.52
N GLU A 127 3.78 3.83 -16.57
CA GLU A 127 4.51 5.10 -16.52
C GLU A 127 3.58 6.31 -16.36
N THR A 128 2.44 6.31 -17.06
CA THR A 128 1.43 7.37 -16.92
C THR A 128 0.88 7.42 -15.48
N LEU A 129 0.58 6.26 -14.91
CA LEU A 129 0.06 6.16 -13.55
C LEU A 129 1.12 6.60 -12.53
N LYS A 130 2.34 6.07 -12.65
CA LYS A 130 3.47 6.41 -11.78
C LYS A 130 3.74 7.92 -11.79
N ALA A 131 3.76 8.55 -12.95
CA ALA A 131 4.00 10.00 -13.07
C ALA A 131 2.92 10.85 -12.38
N LYS A 132 1.64 10.49 -12.55
CA LYS A 132 0.52 11.22 -11.93
C LYS A 132 0.47 11.07 -10.41
N PHE A 133 0.77 9.89 -9.89
CA PHE A 133 0.85 9.71 -8.44
C PHE A 133 2.11 10.39 -7.86
N ALA A 134 3.22 10.39 -8.60
CA ALA A 134 4.43 11.09 -8.20
C ALA A 134 4.22 12.61 -8.05
N SER A 135 3.43 13.25 -8.92
CA SER A 135 3.10 14.67 -8.79
C SER A 135 2.29 15.01 -7.53
N HIS A 136 1.64 14.00 -6.91
CA HIS A 136 0.91 14.12 -5.66
C HIS A 136 1.71 13.65 -4.43
N GLY A 137 3.01 13.42 -4.59
CA GLY A 137 3.89 13.00 -3.49
C GLY A 137 3.80 11.52 -3.14
N PHE A 138 3.39 10.66 -4.09
CA PHE A 138 3.38 9.21 -3.90
C PHE A 138 4.55 8.53 -4.60
N SER A 139 5.03 7.44 -4.01
CA SER A 139 6.06 6.57 -4.59
C SER A 139 5.54 5.14 -4.73
N VAL A 140 5.91 4.46 -5.81
CA VAL A 140 5.57 3.03 -6.00
C VAL A 140 6.46 2.19 -5.09
N VAL A 141 5.85 1.37 -4.25
CA VAL A 141 6.54 0.53 -3.26
C VAL A 141 6.37 -0.97 -3.51
N ALA A 142 5.33 -1.35 -4.25
CA ALA A 142 5.20 -2.69 -4.81
C ALA A 142 4.42 -2.64 -6.13
N PHE A 143 4.71 -3.58 -7.02
CA PHE A 143 4.07 -3.71 -8.32
C PHE A 143 3.98 -5.18 -8.70
N LYS A 144 2.80 -5.59 -9.15
CA LYS A 144 2.54 -6.93 -9.68
C LYS A 144 1.71 -6.78 -10.94
N SER A 145 2.16 -7.32 -12.06
CA SER A 145 1.43 -7.25 -13.33
C SER A 145 1.20 -8.62 -13.94
N ASN A 146 0.21 -8.67 -14.82
CA ASN A 146 0.03 -9.71 -15.82
C ASN A 146 -0.18 -9.02 -17.19
N ASN A 147 -0.63 -9.76 -18.20
CA ASN A 147 -0.77 -9.25 -19.56
C ASN A 147 -1.93 -8.24 -19.74
N ILE A 148 -2.94 -8.24 -18.86
CA ILE A 148 -4.17 -7.47 -19.01
C ILE A 148 -4.43 -6.49 -17.85
N SER A 149 -3.82 -6.72 -16.69
CA SER A 149 -4.01 -5.93 -15.49
C SER A 149 -2.76 -5.84 -14.64
N SER A 150 -2.73 -4.81 -13.79
CA SER A 150 -1.68 -4.57 -12.83
C SER A 150 -2.25 -4.15 -11.48
N LEU A 151 -1.52 -4.54 -10.44
CA LEU A 151 -1.75 -4.15 -9.05
C LEU A 151 -0.53 -3.35 -8.58
N VAL A 152 -0.76 -2.12 -8.15
CA VAL A 152 0.29 -1.23 -7.65
C VAL A 152 -0.01 -0.81 -6.23
N LEU A 153 1.02 -0.88 -5.37
CA LEU A 153 0.99 -0.30 -4.04
C LEU A 153 1.83 0.98 -4.06
N LEU A 154 1.19 2.08 -3.72
CA LEU A 154 1.76 3.42 -3.66
C LEU A 154 1.82 3.87 -2.21
N ARG A 155 2.87 4.58 -1.84
CA ARG A 155 3.07 5.14 -0.50
C ARG A 155 3.13 6.65 -0.58
N ARG A 156 2.36 7.34 0.28
CA ARG A 156 2.42 8.80 0.41
C ARG A 156 3.69 9.20 1.16
N SER A 157 4.52 10.02 0.55
CA SER A 157 5.66 10.64 1.21
C SER A 157 5.16 11.62 2.29
N PRO A 158 5.81 11.67 3.47
CA PRO A 158 5.51 12.72 4.44
C PRO A 158 5.88 14.09 3.84
N MET A 159 5.04 15.10 4.09
CA MET A 159 5.26 16.49 3.64
C MET A 159 6.53 17.07 4.30
N ASP A 160 6.71 16.76 5.58
CA ASP A 160 7.91 17.11 6.34
C ASP A 160 8.87 15.92 6.33
N VAL A 161 9.65 15.80 5.25
CA VAL A 161 10.94 15.10 5.33
C VAL A 161 11.92 16.07 6.01
N GLU A 162 11.64 16.47 7.26
CA GLU A 162 12.76 16.77 8.14
C GLU A 162 13.66 15.55 8.06
N ARG A 163 14.95 15.76 7.79
CA ARG A 163 15.94 14.69 7.68
C ARG A 163 15.94 13.95 9.01
N ALA A 164 15.08 12.95 9.13
CA ALA A 164 15.02 12.08 10.29
C ALA A 164 16.45 11.59 10.47
N GLN A 165 17.05 11.89 11.62
CA GLN A 165 18.38 11.38 11.91
C GLN A 165 18.28 9.85 11.85
N HIS A 166 19.04 9.29 10.91
CA HIS A 166 19.04 7.86 10.64
C HIS A 166 20.18 7.23 11.40
N GLU A 167 19.83 6.38 12.37
CA GLU A 167 20.81 5.66 13.16
C GLU A 167 20.99 4.25 12.61
N VAL A 168 22.18 3.93 12.13
CA VAL A 168 22.47 2.60 11.58
C VAL A 168 23.11 1.72 12.66
N VAL A 169 22.61 0.49 12.82
CA VAL A 169 23.21 -0.55 13.66
C VAL A 169 23.53 -1.75 12.78
N ARG A 170 24.81 -2.14 12.76
CA ARG A 170 25.29 -3.26 11.96
C ARG A 170 25.13 -4.55 12.76
N VAL A 171 24.25 -5.42 12.29
CA VAL A 171 23.93 -6.70 12.93
C VAL A 171 24.84 -7.78 12.34
N GLN A 172 25.71 -8.32 13.19
CA GLN A 172 26.63 -9.41 12.88
C GLN A 172 26.35 -10.61 13.80
N LYS A 173 26.55 -11.82 13.30
CA LYS A 173 26.30 -13.10 13.98
C LYS A 173 27.43 -13.46 14.93
N ALA A 174 28.66 -13.13 14.55
CA ALA A 174 29.86 -13.53 15.30
C ALA A 174 30.06 -12.69 16.57
N SER A 175 29.56 -11.46 16.59
CA SER A 175 29.71 -10.53 17.70
C SER A 175 28.34 -9.97 18.06
N PHE A 176 27.89 -10.17 19.31
CA PHE A 176 26.65 -9.57 19.82
C PHE A 176 26.87 -8.17 20.41
N GLY A 177 28.04 -7.56 20.18
CA GLY A 177 28.36 -6.20 20.68
C GLY A 177 27.39 -5.14 20.18
N TRP A 178 26.83 -5.32 18.98
CA TRP A 178 25.81 -4.43 18.41
C TRP A 178 24.51 -4.39 19.23
N VAL A 179 24.26 -5.36 20.11
CA VAL A 179 23.08 -5.37 20.99
C VAL A 179 23.19 -4.25 22.01
N GLU A 180 24.37 -4.00 22.57
CA GLU A 180 24.58 -2.89 23.51
C GLU A 180 24.48 -1.54 22.80
N ASP A 181 25.01 -1.43 21.58
CA ASP A 181 24.81 -0.24 20.74
C ASP A 181 23.33 0.02 20.44
N LEU A 182 22.56 -1.04 20.16
CA LEU A 182 21.12 -0.96 19.91
C LEU A 182 20.37 -0.51 21.17
N LYS A 183 20.67 -1.10 22.34
CA LYS A 183 20.06 -0.70 23.62
C LYS A 183 20.30 0.78 23.91
N LYS A 184 21.53 1.25 23.72
CA LYS A 184 21.88 2.66 23.92
C LYS A 184 21.04 3.57 23.02
N LYS A 185 20.96 3.25 21.72
CA LYS A 185 20.17 4.02 20.75
C LYS A 185 18.66 3.99 21.04
N LEU A 186 18.15 2.88 21.57
CA LEU A 186 16.75 2.78 22.00
C LEU A 186 16.47 3.61 23.26
N ALA A 187 17.38 3.60 24.24
CA ALA A 187 17.26 4.46 25.43
C ALA A 187 17.30 5.95 25.05
N GLU A 188 18.17 6.33 24.12
CA GLU A 188 18.22 7.69 23.56
C GLU A 188 16.91 8.06 22.85
N TYR A 189 16.28 7.12 22.13
CA TYR A 189 14.98 7.30 21.49
C TYR A 189 13.85 7.55 22.50
N GLU A 190 13.85 6.85 23.64
CA GLU A 190 12.84 7.07 24.70
C GLU A 190 13.02 8.42 25.40
N SER A 191 14.25 8.90 25.51
CA SER A 191 14.58 10.16 26.20
C SER A 191 14.37 11.41 25.35
N ASP A 192 14.41 11.29 24.02
CA ASP A 192 14.40 12.41 23.10
C ASP A 192 13.27 12.24 22.09
N SER A 193 12.26 13.10 22.17
CA SER A 193 11.02 13.06 21.36
C SER A 193 11.23 13.29 19.86
N ALA A 194 12.47 13.38 19.39
CA ALA A 194 12.80 13.51 17.98
C ALA A 194 12.46 12.20 17.22
N ALA A 195 11.84 12.34 16.05
CA ALA A 195 11.47 11.24 15.17
C ALA A 195 12.69 10.57 14.50
N ARG A 196 13.58 9.94 15.28
CA ARG A 196 14.75 9.20 14.79
C ARG A 196 14.33 7.85 14.24
N LYS A 197 14.99 7.42 13.17
CA LYS A 197 14.74 6.11 12.52
C LYS A 197 15.95 5.23 12.73
N ILE A 198 15.75 4.06 13.34
CA ILE A 198 16.83 3.09 13.56
C ILE A 198 16.80 2.04 12.44
N TRP A 199 17.94 1.86 11.78
CA TRP A 199 18.14 0.91 10.69
C TRP A 199 19.08 -0.21 11.11
N LEU A 200 18.54 -1.43 11.21
CA LEU A 200 19.31 -2.65 11.43
C LEU A 200 19.84 -3.17 10.09
N LEU A 201 21.14 -3.03 9.85
CA LEU A 201 21.80 -3.55 8.66
C LEU A 201 22.37 -4.94 8.97
N ALA A 202 21.74 -5.99 8.46
CA ALA A 202 22.24 -7.35 8.62
C ALA A 202 23.41 -7.59 7.68
N GLU A 203 24.62 -7.71 8.23
CA GLU A 203 25.84 -7.87 7.45
C GLU A 203 26.12 -9.31 7.01
N ASP A 204 25.46 -10.27 7.65
CA ASP A 204 25.61 -11.69 7.32
C ASP A 204 24.60 -12.14 6.28
N SER A 205 25.11 -12.79 5.23
CA SER A 205 24.31 -13.28 4.13
C SER A 205 23.55 -14.55 4.51
N GLY A 206 22.21 -14.45 4.61
CA GLY A 206 21.30 -15.58 4.45
C GLY A 206 20.83 -16.31 5.73
N VAL A 207 21.40 -16.00 6.90
CA VAL A 207 21.02 -16.66 8.17
C VAL A 207 20.79 -15.68 9.34
N SER A 208 20.56 -14.39 9.03
CA SER A 208 20.33 -13.38 10.07
C SER A 208 18.89 -13.44 10.60
N GLY A 209 18.75 -13.52 11.92
CA GLY A 209 17.48 -13.42 12.64
C GLY A 209 16.91 -12.00 12.74
N VAL A 210 17.48 -11.02 12.03
CA VAL A 210 17.11 -9.59 12.13
C VAL A 210 15.63 -9.33 11.86
N VAL A 211 14.99 -10.14 11.01
CA VAL A 211 13.55 -10.00 10.68
C VAL A 211 12.70 -10.31 11.91
N GLY A 212 12.98 -11.43 12.58
CA GLY A 212 12.30 -11.82 13.81
C GLY A 212 12.53 -10.80 14.93
N LEU A 213 13.78 -10.39 15.12
CA LEU A 213 14.14 -9.35 16.09
C LEU A 213 13.38 -8.04 15.85
N THR A 214 13.36 -7.55 14.61
CA THR A 214 12.66 -6.30 14.26
C THR A 214 11.15 -6.41 14.52
N ASN A 215 10.55 -7.58 14.29
CA ASN A 215 9.14 -7.80 14.58
C ASN A 215 8.85 -7.77 16.09
N CYS A 216 9.69 -8.39 16.92
CA CYS A 216 9.54 -8.34 18.38
C CYS A 216 9.68 -6.90 18.90
N LEU A 217 10.74 -6.19 18.49
CA LEU A 217 11.01 -4.83 18.96
C LEU A 217 9.90 -3.82 18.60
N ARG A 218 9.20 -4.02 17.48
CA ARG A 218 8.04 -3.18 17.10
C ARG A 218 6.85 -3.33 18.04
N VAL A 219 6.74 -4.46 18.71
CA VAL A 219 5.68 -4.72 19.69
C VAL A 219 6.13 -4.26 21.07
N GLU A 220 7.38 -4.49 21.43
CA GLU A 220 7.96 -4.11 22.73
C GLU A 220 8.05 -2.59 22.93
N ILE A 221 8.35 -1.84 21.86
CA ILE A 221 8.53 -0.39 21.92
C ILE A 221 7.57 0.29 20.92
N PRO A 222 6.30 0.51 21.32
CA PRO A 222 5.30 1.14 20.48
C PRO A 222 5.78 2.51 19.99
N GLY A 223 5.68 2.74 18.69
CA GLY A 223 6.07 4.01 18.07
C GLY A 223 7.54 4.11 17.66
N CYS A 224 8.41 3.17 18.06
CA CYS A 224 9.79 3.16 17.58
C CYS A 224 9.87 2.86 16.08
N GLN A 225 10.52 3.73 15.31
CA GLN A 225 10.65 3.58 13.85
C GLN A 225 11.83 2.69 13.48
N ILE A 226 11.76 1.40 13.84
CA ILE A 226 12.80 0.41 13.51
C ILE A 226 12.55 -0.22 12.13
N ARG A 227 13.58 -0.15 11.30
CA ARG A 227 13.66 -0.75 9.96
C ARG A 227 14.84 -1.71 9.89
N TYR A 228 14.79 -2.64 8.95
CA TYR A 228 15.93 -3.52 8.68
C TYR A 228 16.26 -3.52 7.19
N VAL A 229 17.53 -3.76 6.87
CA VAL A 229 18.03 -3.95 5.51
C VAL A 229 18.93 -5.18 5.49
N PRO A 230 18.65 -6.19 4.64
CA PRO A 230 19.60 -7.28 4.42
C PRO A 230 20.75 -6.81 3.51
N LYS A 231 22.00 -7.20 3.77
CA LYS A 231 23.17 -6.78 2.95
C LYS A 231 23.09 -7.21 1.48
N HIS A 232 22.38 -8.29 1.15
CA HIS A 232 22.13 -8.69 -0.24
C HIS A 232 20.74 -8.27 -0.71
N VAL A 233 20.59 -6.98 -0.98
CA VAL A 233 19.52 -6.48 -1.83
C VAL A 233 20.02 -6.49 -3.28
N ARG A 234 19.52 -7.39 -4.13
CA ARG A 234 19.75 -7.27 -5.57
C ARG A 234 18.61 -6.44 -6.18
N TYR A 235 18.97 -5.31 -6.79
CA TYR A 235 18.09 -4.57 -7.69
C TYR A 235 18.04 -5.30 -9.04
N ARG A 236 16.87 -5.73 -9.47
CA ARG A 236 16.64 -6.19 -10.85
C ARG A 236 15.44 -5.43 -11.41
N ASN A 237 15.66 -4.67 -12.48
CA ASN A 237 14.64 -3.86 -13.18
C ASN A 237 13.84 -2.94 -12.23
N GLY A 238 14.51 -2.16 -11.38
CA GLY A 238 13.84 -1.19 -10.49
C GLY A 238 12.98 -1.81 -9.37
N THR A 239 13.01 -3.14 -9.19
CA THR A 239 12.25 -3.85 -8.15
C THR A 239 13.21 -4.54 -7.18
N LEU A 240 12.89 -4.49 -5.88
CA LEU A 240 13.69 -5.04 -4.80
C LEU A 240 13.43 -6.55 -4.64
N TRP A 241 14.43 -7.39 -4.91
CA TRP A 241 14.32 -8.84 -4.72
C TRP A 241 15.17 -9.27 -3.53
N CYS A 242 14.53 -9.76 -2.46
CA CYS A 242 15.22 -10.48 -1.40
C CYS A 242 15.25 -11.96 -1.74
N THR A 243 16.42 -12.47 -2.13
CA THR A 243 16.64 -13.91 -2.26
C THR A 243 16.96 -14.49 -0.88
N ALA A 244 15.95 -14.79 -0.08
CA ALA A 244 16.07 -15.84 0.92
C ALA A 244 15.88 -17.17 0.18
N LYS A 245 16.87 -18.07 0.23
CA LYS A 245 16.71 -19.44 -0.29
C LYS A 245 15.50 -20.07 0.39
N GLY A 246 14.36 -20.15 -0.30
CA GLY A 246 13.18 -20.89 0.14
C GLY A 246 11.89 -20.10 0.38
N LEU A 247 11.89 -18.75 0.40
CA LEU A 247 10.64 -17.97 0.43
C LEU A 247 10.78 -16.70 -0.42
N LEU A 248 9.94 -16.59 -1.44
CA LEU A 248 9.74 -15.35 -2.22
C LEU A 248 9.07 -14.31 -1.29
N GLY A 249 9.87 -13.48 -0.63
CA GLY A 249 9.40 -12.36 0.18
C GLY A 249 9.84 -11.04 -0.45
N ILE A 250 8.88 -10.20 -0.82
CA ILE A 250 9.12 -8.82 -1.25
C ILE A 250 9.50 -8.03 0.01
N ALA A 251 10.77 -7.65 0.15
CA ALA A 251 11.15 -6.63 1.10
C ALA A 251 10.99 -5.27 0.41
N THR A 252 10.06 -4.46 0.89
CA THR A 252 9.90 -3.08 0.44
C THR A 252 10.73 -2.18 1.35
N LEU A 253 11.86 -1.65 0.86
CA LEU A 253 12.43 -0.43 1.43
C LEU A 253 11.59 0.74 0.92
N ALA A 254 10.80 1.34 1.80
CA ALA A 254 10.31 2.69 1.59
C ALA A 254 11.42 3.65 2.03
N LEU A 255 11.97 4.41 1.07
CA LEU A 255 12.73 5.63 1.33
C LEU A 255 11.81 6.66 2.02
#